data_AF-N8WQI9-F1
#
_entry.id   AF-N8WQI9-F1
#
_cell.length_a   1.000
_cell.length_b   1.000
_cell.length_c   1.000
_cell.angle_alpha   90.00
_cell.angle_beta   90.00
_cell.angle_gamma   90.00
#
_symmetry.space_group_name_H-M   'P 1'
#
loop_
_entity.id
_entity.type
_entity.pdbx_description
1 polymer ?
#
loop_
_entity_poly.entity_id
_entity_poly.type
_entity_poly.pdbx_seq_one_letter_code
_entity_poly.pdbx_strand_id
1 'polypeptide(L)'
;MAIRFFITDAGRIASVNSTNLSLNLNLNTIQLGVGKTNASENAASMTELINAVEVHELSGGAVDEASKELRLHAYIDSSVTADIYEVGLFTDTGVLFAYASTTNNTPILRLAANMVSILSIGVSLIDVQASNVTVDVGGNAPVAVALMNAHLAEENPHPQYATINRLNGAIQEHLREEDPHPQYMRKDEFAVGDLFKFLIATPEEAAPHPLVYKANGRTSGLAVQHTVQLVSANILPNGVINQTLKFRATKGDLTVHLYLPISVKHILSMTVGYQSAGIGNEDDDSDVRLLGVYDEKTTSETGMTESRTVIKARLDAFNSGSNGTRERIGYLSVQGQGASTTAMADLSQYPFPRYGDEYSGSVIVISANRKDINLYELYLAQYGAPTALTEVTFIVKAGVLVYGSDTEYGIRAGNWPAGSIRRIVNYGEIYGRGGDGGYFDGDNHIVGDGGTAIYTDNETLIMVDNYGTIAGGGGGGAAAKGEYSAGGVNYINVVGGGGGAPYGLAKEPINQIAPNGETLKVFAGYAGAKLLGGSVVPAVEVSGGVGGDIGVSGADSTGNLIAGVGGQAGKAYEGAVVVNNINAGTTKGR
;
A
#
# COMPACT_ATOMS: atom_id res chain seq x y z
N MET A 1 39.99 -43.15 -0.71
CA MET A 1 40.13 -44.50 -0.13
C MET A 1 38.72 -45.04 0.07
N ALA A 2 38.37 -46.20 -0.47
CA ALA A 2 37.04 -46.76 -0.28
C ALA A 2 36.96 -47.45 1.09
N ILE A 3 36.06 -46.99 1.94
CA ILE A 3 35.80 -47.61 3.25
C ILE A 3 34.94 -48.84 3.00
N ARG A 4 35.41 -50.02 3.41
CA ARG A 4 34.67 -51.28 3.25
C ARG A 4 33.95 -51.61 4.55
N PHE A 5 32.64 -51.71 4.46
CA PHE A 5 31.78 -52.14 5.55
C PHE A 5 31.55 -53.65 5.44
N PHE A 6 31.58 -54.33 6.59
CA PHE A 6 31.28 -55.75 6.72
C PHE A 6 30.01 -55.90 7.56
N ILE A 7 29.09 -56.75 7.11
CA ILE A 7 27.81 -56.99 7.78
C ILE A 7 28.08 -57.87 9.02
N THR A 8 27.47 -57.53 10.16
CA THR A 8 27.56 -58.33 11.38
C THR A 8 26.53 -59.47 11.37
N ASP A 9 26.73 -60.52 12.16
CA ASP A 9 25.76 -61.61 12.28
C ASP A 9 24.43 -61.12 12.89
N ALA A 10 24.50 -60.19 13.86
CA ALA A 10 23.32 -59.57 14.46
C ALA A 10 22.55 -58.70 13.44
N GLY A 11 23.27 -57.91 12.63
CA GLY A 11 22.73 -57.12 11.54
C GLY A 11 22.08 -57.97 10.46
N ARG A 12 22.74 -59.07 10.08
CA ARG A 12 22.19 -60.05 9.14
C ARG A 12 20.88 -60.64 9.66
N ILE A 13 20.82 -61.06 10.92
CA ILE A 13 19.61 -61.60 11.55
C ILE A 13 18.49 -60.54 11.58
N ALA A 14 18.79 -59.32 12.02
CA ALA A 14 17.82 -58.24 12.11
C ALA A 14 17.24 -57.84 10.73
N SER A 15 18.02 -58.03 9.67
CA SER A 15 17.63 -57.67 8.31
C SER A 15 16.73 -58.72 7.61
N VAL A 16 16.67 -59.96 8.10
CA VAL A 16 15.90 -61.04 7.43
C VAL A 16 14.49 -61.14 8.04
N ASN A 17 13.47 -60.75 7.26
CA ASN A 17 12.08 -61.00 7.63
C ASN A 17 11.68 -62.45 7.30
N SER A 18 11.47 -63.26 8.35
CA SER A 18 11.18 -64.70 8.24
C SER A 18 9.89 -65.05 7.50
N THR A 19 9.01 -64.07 7.23
CA THR A 19 7.67 -64.30 6.67
C THR A 19 7.61 -64.07 5.16
N ASN A 20 8.46 -63.20 4.60
CA ASN A 20 8.35 -62.75 3.19
C ASN A 20 9.63 -62.91 2.34
N LEU A 21 10.73 -63.45 2.89
CA LEU A 21 12.04 -63.53 2.20
C LEU A 21 12.54 -62.18 1.66
N SER A 22 12.03 -61.05 2.17
CA SER A 22 12.44 -59.70 1.86
C SER A 22 13.29 -59.10 2.98
N LEU A 23 14.23 -58.21 2.63
CA LEU A 23 15.16 -57.57 3.54
C LEU A 23 14.68 -56.14 3.84
N ASN A 24 13.89 -55.98 4.90
CA ASN A 24 13.48 -54.65 5.34
C ASN A 24 14.49 -54.14 6.38
N LEU A 25 15.19 -53.05 6.04
CA LEU A 25 16.29 -52.54 6.85
C LEU A 25 16.08 -51.04 7.12
N ASN A 26 15.72 -50.73 8.36
CA ASN A 26 15.63 -49.36 8.84
C ASN A 26 16.96 -48.97 9.49
N LEU A 27 17.79 -48.21 8.79
CA LEU A 27 19.00 -47.63 9.36
C LEU A 27 18.71 -46.21 9.81
N ASN A 28 19.05 -45.91 11.07
CA ASN A 28 18.75 -44.60 11.66
C ASN A 28 20.03 -43.85 12.05
N THR A 29 21.04 -44.55 12.57
CA THR A 29 22.20 -43.88 13.18
C THR A 29 23.53 -44.40 12.66
N ILE A 30 24.51 -43.52 12.68
CA ILE A 30 25.92 -43.80 12.45
C ILE A 30 26.70 -43.50 13.73
N GLN A 31 27.57 -44.42 14.13
CA GLN A 31 28.48 -44.20 15.25
C GLN A 31 29.92 -44.19 14.77
N LEU A 32 30.72 -43.32 15.39
CA LEU A 32 32.13 -43.09 15.09
C LEU A 32 32.96 -43.41 16.31
N GLY A 33 34.06 -44.15 16.13
CA GLY A 33 34.91 -44.57 17.23
C GLY A 33 36.40 -44.56 16.93
N VAL A 34 37.19 -44.75 17.98
CA VAL A 34 38.65 -44.74 17.93
C VAL A 34 39.28 -46.13 18.05
N GLY A 35 38.46 -47.18 18.16
CA GLY A 35 38.90 -48.56 18.18
C GLY A 35 39.49 -49.02 16.84
N LYS A 36 40.46 -49.93 16.93
CA LYS A 36 41.17 -50.50 15.78
C LYS A 36 41.05 -52.02 15.80
N THR A 37 40.54 -52.59 14.72
CA THR A 37 40.48 -54.04 14.55
C THR A 37 40.51 -54.43 13.07
N ASN A 38 40.73 -55.71 12.81
CA ASN A 38 40.55 -56.26 11.47
C ASN A 38 39.06 -56.55 11.23
N ALA A 39 38.37 -55.61 10.58
CA ALA A 39 36.93 -55.73 10.33
C ALA A 39 36.57 -56.94 9.45
N SER A 40 37.45 -57.40 8.54
CA SER A 40 37.15 -58.57 7.70
C SER A 40 37.15 -59.88 8.47
N GLU A 41 37.77 -59.94 9.65
CA GLU A 41 37.84 -61.13 10.50
C GLU A 41 36.86 -61.05 11.68
N ASN A 42 36.64 -59.84 12.22
CA ASN A 42 35.96 -59.66 13.49
C ASN A 42 34.54 -59.10 13.37
N ALA A 43 34.17 -58.42 12.27
CA ALA A 43 32.88 -57.74 12.19
C ALA A 43 31.67 -58.66 12.39
N ALA A 44 31.77 -59.93 11.97
CA ALA A 44 30.68 -60.90 12.08
C ALA A 44 30.17 -61.06 13.53
N SER A 45 31.05 -61.07 14.53
CA SER A 45 30.68 -61.27 15.93
C SER A 45 30.39 -59.99 16.71
N MET A 46 30.50 -58.81 16.09
CA MET A 46 30.36 -57.53 16.77
C MET A 46 28.89 -57.11 16.90
N THR A 47 28.54 -56.59 18.08
CA THR A 47 27.22 -56.00 18.37
C THR A 47 27.30 -54.52 18.72
N GLU A 48 28.51 -53.99 18.95
CA GLU A 48 28.82 -52.60 19.30
C GLU A 48 30.21 -52.20 18.78
N LEU A 49 30.54 -50.91 18.78
CA LEU A 49 31.90 -50.42 18.49
C LEU A 49 32.85 -50.75 19.65
N ILE A 50 34.14 -50.89 19.36
CA ILE A 50 35.16 -51.17 20.39
C ILE A 50 35.30 -49.98 21.35
N ASN A 51 35.29 -48.76 20.81
CA ASN A 51 35.33 -47.53 21.57
C ASN A 51 34.64 -46.41 20.80
N ALA A 52 33.31 -46.34 20.94
CA ALA A 52 32.47 -45.29 20.37
C ALA A 52 32.76 -43.93 21.03
N VAL A 53 32.76 -42.87 20.21
CA VAL A 53 33.05 -41.50 20.65
C VAL A 53 31.93 -40.53 20.28
N GLU A 54 31.28 -40.71 19.12
CA GLU A 54 30.20 -39.84 18.64
C GLU A 54 29.10 -40.66 17.95
N VAL A 55 27.86 -40.15 18.01
CA VAL A 55 26.67 -40.76 17.42
C VAL A 55 25.87 -39.69 16.68
N HIS A 56 25.51 -39.95 15.43
CA HIS A 56 24.73 -39.03 14.59
C HIS A 56 23.63 -39.76 13.82
N GLU A 57 22.58 -39.03 13.46
CA GLU A 57 21.49 -39.53 12.63
C GLU A 57 21.86 -39.55 11.15
N LEU A 58 21.32 -40.53 10.42
CA LEU A 58 21.43 -40.59 8.97
C LEU A 58 20.42 -39.61 8.35
N SER A 59 20.90 -38.72 7.50
CA SER A 59 20.12 -37.64 6.89
C SER A 59 19.54 -37.99 5.52
N GLY A 60 19.85 -39.16 4.99
CA GLY A 60 19.36 -39.62 3.69
C GLY A 60 20.02 -40.92 3.26
N GLY A 61 19.34 -41.71 2.42
CA GLY A 61 19.87 -42.96 1.92
C GLY A 61 19.06 -43.51 0.76
N ALA A 62 19.73 -44.24 -0.14
CA ALA A 62 19.10 -44.93 -1.26
C ALA A 62 19.90 -46.18 -1.65
N VAL A 63 19.20 -47.18 -2.19
CA VAL A 63 19.85 -48.34 -2.83
C VAL A 63 20.05 -48.03 -4.30
N ASP A 64 21.28 -48.14 -4.78
CA ASP A 64 21.57 -48.13 -6.20
C ASP A 64 21.50 -49.58 -6.74
N GLU A 65 20.41 -49.87 -7.45
CA GLU A 65 20.16 -51.21 -7.99
C GLU A 65 21.20 -51.66 -9.02
N ALA A 66 21.85 -50.73 -9.73
CA ALA A 66 22.81 -51.03 -10.77
C ALA A 66 24.19 -51.40 -10.19
N SER A 67 24.65 -50.66 -9.17
CA SER A 67 25.93 -50.92 -8.49
C SER A 67 25.85 -51.88 -7.31
N LYS A 68 24.64 -52.24 -6.85
CA LYS A 68 24.40 -53.05 -5.64
C LYS A 68 25.00 -52.41 -4.38
N GLU A 69 25.03 -51.09 -4.36
CA GLU A 69 25.55 -50.29 -3.26
C GLU A 69 24.41 -49.55 -2.55
N LEU A 70 24.47 -49.55 -1.23
CA LEU A 70 23.69 -48.68 -0.36
C LEU A 70 24.44 -47.36 -0.21
N ARG A 71 23.83 -46.24 -0.61
CA ARG A 71 24.38 -44.90 -0.46
C ARG A 71 23.71 -44.23 0.72
N LEU A 72 24.48 -43.78 1.70
CA LEU A 72 24.01 -43.12 2.92
C LEU A 72 24.66 -41.76 3.09
N HIS A 73 23.91 -40.82 3.65
CA HIS A 73 24.36 -39.48 4.00
C HIS A 73 24.14 -39.23 5.48
N ALA A 74 25.08 -38.57 6.14
CA ALA A 74 24.96 -38.10 7.52
C ALA A 74 25.54 -36.70 7.68
N TYR A 75 24.87 -35.87 8.48
CA TYR A 75 25.43 -34.63 9.00
C TYR A 75 26.10 -34.92 10.35
N ILE A 76 27.40 -34.66 10.42
CA ILE A 76 28.21 -34.82 11.62
C ILE A 76 28.51 -33.44 12.19
N ASP A 77 27.76 -33.04 13.22
CA ASP A 77 28.09 -31.88 14.04
C ASP A 77 28.93 -32.36 15.23
N SER A 78 30.25 -32.36 15.06
CA SER A 78 31.14 -33.03 16.02
C SER A 78 31.44 -32.14 17.22
N SER A 79 31.27 -32.68 18.43
CA SER A 79 31.65 -32.01 19.68
C SER A 79 33.10 -32.27 20.08
N VAL A 80 33.81 -33.15 19.35
CA VAL A 80 35.15 -33.65 19.68
C VAL A 80 36.13 -33.49 18.53
N THR A 81 37.42 -33.40 18.87
CA THR A 81 38.51 -33.51 17.89
C THR A 81 39.15 -34.88 18.06
N ALA A 82 38.95 -35.77 17.08
CA ALA A 82 39.43 -37.15 17.16
C ALA A 82 39.75 -37.74 15.78
N ASP A 83 40.80 -38.57 15.74
CA ASP A 83 41.11 -39.43 14.61
C ASP A 83 40.24 -40.71 14.71
N ILE A 84 39.30 -40.89 13.79
CA ILE A 84 38.32 -41.98 13.80
C ILE A 84 38.88 -43.18 13.03
N TYR A 85 38.81 -44.35 13.66
CA TYR A 85 39.37 -45.61 13.14
C TYR A 85 38.31 -46.70 12.97
N GLU A 86 37.12 -46.51 13.52
CA GLU A 86 35.98 -47.40 13.32
C GLU A 86 34.68 -46.62 13.09
N VAL A 87 33.79 -47.20 12.29
CA VAL A 87 32.48 -46.65 11.95
C VAL A 87 31.47 -47.78 11.95
N GLY A 88 30.33 -47.59 12.63
CA GLY A 88 29.23 -48.53 12.62
C GLY A 88 27.93 -47.90 12.14
N LEU A 89 27.14 -48.68 11.42
CA LEU A 89 25.78 -48.35 11.00
C LEU A 89 24.79 -49.12 11.85
N PHE A 90 23.80 -48.44 12.41
CA PHE A 90 22.87 -49.00 13.37
C PHE A 90 21.42 -48.89 12.88
N THR A 91 20.64 -49.91 13.22
CA THR A 91 19.19 -49.90 12.99
C THR A 91 18.48 -48.95 13.95
N ASP A 92 17.23 -48.61 13.64
CA ASP A 92 16.29 -47.91 14.54
C ASP A 92 16.14 -48.57 15.93
N THR A 93 16.32 -49.88 15.98
CA THR A 93 16.25 -50.74 17.16
C THR A 93 17.59 -50.87 17.90
N GLY A 94 18.64 -50.18 17.44
CA GLY A 94 19.96 -50.16 18.09
C GLY A 94 20.85 -51.37 17.77
N VAL A 95 20.54 -52.16 16.74
CA VAL A 95 21.38 -53.28 16.30
C VAL A 95 22.48 -52.77 15.38
N LEU A 96 23.75 -53.11 15.67
CA LEU A 96 24.87 -52.83 14.77
C LEU A 96 24.72 -53.65 13.48
N PHE A 97 24.32 -53.01 12.39
CA PHE A 97 24.09 -53.65 11.10
C PHE A 97 25.39 -53.95 10.35
N ALA A 98 26.25 -52.94 10.22
CA ALA A 98 27.50 -53.05 9.49
C ALA A 98 28.61 -52.27 10.17
N TYR A 99 29.84 -52.78 10.06
CA TYR A 99 31.00 -52.29 10.77
C TYR A 99 32.20 -52.14 9.83
N ALA A 100 32.91 -51.03 9.95
CA ALA A 100 34.17 -50.76 9.27
C ALA A 100 35.23 -50.32 10.28
N SER A 101 36.44 -50.83 10.16
CA SER A 101 37.58 -50.41 10.99
C SER A 101 38.90 -50.56 10.24
N THR A 102 39.93 -49.85 10.68
CA THR A 102 41.31 -50.00 10.19
C THR A 102 42.24 -50.57 11.26
N THR A 103 43.19 -51.40 10.83
CA THR A 103 44.28 -51.92 11.68
C THR A 103 45.50 -51.01 11.70
N ASN A 104 45.59 -50.10 10.73
CA ASN A 104 46.73 -49.19 10.55
C ASN A 104 46.50 -47.87 11.31
N ASN A 105 47.57 -47.10 11.52
CA ASN A 105 47.49 -45.78 12.16
C ASN A 105 46.92 -44.67 11.26
N THR A 106 46.42 -45.00 10.07
CA THR A 106 45.74 -44.06 9.17
C THR A 106 44.25 -44.00 9.52
N PRO A 107 43.73 -42.84 9.96
CA PRO A 107 42.31 -42.71 10.30
C PRO A 107 41.42 -42.79 9.06
N ILE A 108 40.21 -43.30 9.27
CA ILE A 108 39.12 -43.33 8.28
C ILE A 108 38.68 -41.90 7.97
N LEU A 109 38.47 -41.10 9.02
CA LEU A 109 38.13 -39.69 8.95
C LEU A 109 38.66 -38.98 10.20
N ARG A 110 38.82 -37.66 10.12
CA ARG A 110 39.21 -36.83 11.26
C ARG A 110 38.08 -35.90 11.60
N LEU A 111 37.68 -35.93 12.86
CA LEU A 111 36.71 -34.98 13.40
C LEU A 111 37.47 -33.77 13.97
N ALA A 112 36.88 -32.60 13.78
CA ALA A 112 37.29 -31.38 14.45
C ALA A 112 36.09 -30.83 15.21
N ALA A 113 36.30 -30.49 16.48
CA ALA A 113 35.23 -29.99 17.33
C ALA A 113 34.62 -28.70 16.76
N ASN A 114 33.31 -28.58 16.86
CA ASN A 114 32.49 -27.44 16.41
C ASN A 114 32.54 -27.20 14.90
N MET A 115 32.77 -28.24 14.10
CA MET A 115 32.59 -28.18 12.64
C MET A 115 31.55 -29.18 12.17
N VAL A 116 30.59 -28.68 11.38
CA VAL A 116 29.63 -29.53 10.68
C VAL A 116 30.30 -30.11 9.43
N SER A 117 30.30 -31.45 9.34
CA SER A 117 30.82 -32.19 8.20
C SER A 117 29.72 -33.05 7.58
N ILE A 118 29.73 -33.17 6.25
CA ILE A 118 28.83 -34.08 5.53
C ILE A 118 29.62 -35.33 5.18
N LEU A 119 29.14 -36.48 5.64
CA LEU A 119 29.69 -37.78 5.30
C LEU A 119 28.77 -38.50 4.31
N SER A 120 29.33 -38.91 3.19
CA SER A 120 28.65 -39.73 2.17
C SER A 120 29.35 -41.09 2.10
N ILE A 121 28.60 -42.17 2.29
CA ILE A 121 29.13 -43.53 2.40
C ILE A 121 28.43 -44.44 1.39
N GLY A 122 29.22 -45.17 0.61
CA GLY A 122 28.75 -46.32 -0.17
C GLY A 122 29.07 -47.62 0.56
N VAL A 123 28.08 -48.48 0.75
CA VAL A 123 28.20 -49.82 1.32
C VAL A 123 27.85 -50.85 0.27
N SER A 124 28.79 -51.69 -0.11
CA SER A 124 28.54 -52.79 -1.06
C SER A 124 27.89 -53.96 -0.34
N LEU A 125 26.75 -54.44 -0.87
CA LEU A 125 26.05 -55.60 -0.36
C LEU A 125 26.48 -56.85 -1.15
N ILE A 126 27.41 -57.63 -0.58
CA ILE A 126 28.00 -58.80 -1.27
C ILE A 126 27.15 -60.06 -1.17
N ASP A 127 26.26 -60.16 -0.16
CA ASP A 127 25.48 -61.39 0.13
C ASP A 127 23.95 -61.17 0.12
N VAL A 128 23.47 -60.03 -0.36
CA VAL A 128 22.03 -59.69 -0.38
C VAL A 128 21.56 -59.30 -1.78
N GLN A 129 20.43 -59.85 -2.21
CA GLN A 129 19.80 -59.46 -3.48
C GLN A 129 19.21 -58.05 -3.35
N ALA A 130 19.83 -57.07 -4.02
CA ALA A 130 19.47 -55.64 -3.90
C ALA A 130 17.99 -55.31 -4.19
N SER A 131 17.27 -56.13 -4.97
CA SER A 131 15.84 -55.94 -5.24
C SER A 131 14.95 -56.13 -4.00
N ASN A 132 15.49 -56.71 -2.92
CA ASN A 132 14.75 -57.01 -1.70
C ASN A 132 15.08 -56.04 -0.57
N VAL A 133 15.89 -55.00 -0.81
CA VAL A 133 16.37 -54.05 0.20
C VAL A 133 15.55 -52.77 0.14
N THR A 134 14.78 -52.49 1.19
CA THR A 134 14.10 -51.19 1.37
C THR A 134 14.87 -50.39 2.42
N VAL A 135 15.23 -49.15 2.11
CA VAL A 135 15.93 -48.24 3.03
C VAL A 135 14.92 -47.18 3.46
N ASP A 136 14.47 -47.28 4.70
CA ASP A 136 13.71 -46.22 5.35
C ASP A 136 14.66 -45.45 6.26
N VAL A 137 15.09 -44.27 5.79
CA VAL A 137 15.89 -43.34 6.58
C VAL A 137 14.92 -42.43 7.33
N GLY A 138 14.78 -42.70 8.62
CA GLY A 138 13.96 -41.93 9.54
C GLY A 138 14.52 -40.53 9.74
N GLY A 139 14.23 -39.61 8.82
CA GLY A 139 14.69 -38.23 8.93
C GLY A 139 14.23 -37.38 7.75
N ASN A 140 13.03 -36.81 7.85
CA ASN A 140 12.47 -35.73 7.01
C ASN A 140 12.45 -35.91 5.48
N ALA A 141 13.02 -36.96 4.89
CA ALA A 141 12.94 -37.23 3.46
C ALA A 141 11.50 -37.47 2.96
N PRO A 142 10.63 -38.22 3.70
CA PRO A 142 9.22 -38.32 3.33
C PRO A 142 8.50 -36.97 3.38
N VAL A 143 8.90 -36.08 4.31
CA VAL A 143 8.35 -34.73 4.44
C VAL A 143 8.82 -33.84 3.28
N ALA A 144 10.09 -33.94 2.88
CA ALA A 144 10.61 -33.21 1.72
C ALA A 144 9.99 -33.70 0.40
N VAL A 145 9.76 -35.01 0.26
CA VAL A 145 9.04 -35.58 -0.89
C VAL A 145 7.57 -35.17 -0.86
N ALA A 146 6.92 -35.13 0.30
CA ALA A 146 5.55 -34.66 0.45
C ALA A 146 5.42 -33.15 0.14
N LEU A 147 6.35 -32.32 0.62
CA LEU A 147 6.41 -30.89 0.29
C LEU A 147 6.73 -30.65 -1.18
N MET A 148 7.61 -31.45 -1.79
CA MET A 148 7.92 -31.35 -3.22
C MET A 148 6.73 -31.80 -4.06
N ASN A 149 6.04 -32.87 -3.67
CA ASN A 149 4.83 -33.32 -4.35
C ASN A 149 3.69 -32.30 -4.19
N ALA A 150 3.55 -31.65 -3.02
CA ALA A 150 2.62 -30.56 -2.82
C ALA A 150 2.97 -29.34 -3.70
N HIS A 151 4.25 -28.97 -3.77
CA HIS A 151 4.75 -27.90 -4.64
C HIS A 151 4.57 -28.23 -6.14
N LEU A 152 4.70 -29.49 -6.56
CA LEU A 152 4.45 -29.94 -7.93
C LEU A 152 2.96 -30.09 -8.28
N ALA A 153 2.10 -30.34 -7.28
CA ALA A 153 0.67 -30.50 -7.45
C ALA A 153 -0.09 -29.17 -7.46
N GLU A 154 0.52 -28.09 -6.95
CA GLU A 154 -0.03 -26.75 -7.04
C GLU A 154 -0.03 -26.22 -8.48
N GLU A 155 -1.11 -25.54 -8.88
CA GLU A 155 -1.26 -24.99 -10.23
C GLU A 155 -0.28 -23.83 -10.49
N ASN A 156 0.15 -23.14 -9.42
CA ASN A 156 1.07 -22.01 -9.50
C ASN A 156 1.99 -21.91 -8.27
N PRO A 157 2.99 -22.80 -8.16
CA PRO A 157 3.88 -22.85 -7.01
C PRO A 157 4.82 -21.64 -6.89
N HIS A 158 4.96 -20.86 -7.96
CA HIS A 158 5.77 -19.65 -7.99
C HIS A 158 4.90 -18.47 -8.46
N PRO A 159 4.07 -17.89 -7.57
CA PRO A 159 3.11 -16.82 -7.89
C PRO A 159 3.71 -15.56 -8.53
N GLN A 160 5.03 -15.42 -8.40
CA GLN A 160 5.86 -14.35 -8.98
C GLN A 160 5.84 -14.38 -10.52
N TYR A 161 5.70 -15.55 -11.16
CA TYR A 161 5.58 -15.65 -12.62
C TYR A 161 4.15 -15.41 -13.11
N ALA A 162 3.14 -15.75 -12.30
CA ALA A 162 1.77 -15.34 -12.59
C ALA A 162 1.59 -13.83 -12.49
N THR A 163 2.33 -13.14 -11.62
CA THR A 163 2.35 -11.67 -11.60
C THR A 163 3.04 -11.10 -12.84
N ILE A 164 4.08 -11.73 -13.38
CA ILE A 164 4.70 -11.31 -14.66
C ILE A 164 3.75 -11.57 -15.84
N ASN A 165 3.08 -12.71 -15.92
CA ASN A 165 2.13 -12.99 -17.01
C ASN A 165 0.86 -12.15 -16.89
N ARG A 166 0.39 -11.87 -15.67
CA ARG A 166 -0.73 -10.96 -15.41
C ARG A 166 -0.36 -9.50 -15.66
N LEU A 167 0.89 -9.12 -15.38
CA LEU A 167 1.44 -7.81 -15.72
C LEU A 167 1.62 -7.67 -17.23
N ASN A 168 2.16 -8.68 -17.92
CA ASN A 168 2.27 -8.70 -19.38
C ASN A 168 0.88 -8.73 -20.03
N GLY A 169 -0.08 -9.45 -19.46
CA GLY A 169 -1.49 -9.43 -19.86
C GLY A 169 -2.10 -8.05 -19.71
N ALA A 170 -1.96 -7.44 -18.53
CA ALA A 170 -2.42 -6.08 -18.25
C ALA A 170 -1.74 -5.04 -19.14
N ILE A 171 -0.44 -5.19 -19.45
CA ILE A 171 0.28 -4.32 -20.39
C ILE A 171 -0.24 -4.51 -21.81
N GLN A 172 -0.48 -5.75 -22.26
CA GLN A 172 -1.02 -5.99 -23.60
C GLN A 172 -2.49 -5.57 -23.73
N GLU A 173 -3.26 -5.62 -22.65
CA GLU A 173 -4.63 -5.10 -22.57
C GLU A 173 -4.62 -3.56 -22.58
N HIS A 174 -3.74 -2.95 -21.79
CA HIS A 174 -3.46 -1.50 -21.79
C HIS A 174 -2.95 -0.98 -23.15
N LEU A 175 -2.18 -1.77 -23.91
CA LEU A 175 -1.72 -1.41 -25.26
C LEU A 175 -2.79 -1.65 -26.35
N ARG A 176 -3.85 -2.41 -26.06
CA ARG A 176 -4.96 -2.69 -26.97
C ARG A 176 -6.19 -1.82 -26.70
N GLU A 177 -6.30 -1.27 -25.49
CA GLU A 177 -7.25 -0.23 -25.12
C GLU A 177 -7.03 1.00 -26.01
N GLU A 178 -8.12 1.53 -26.57
CA GLU A 178 -8.10 2.71 -27.43
C GLU A 178 -7.78 3.98 -26.62
N ASP A 179 -8.13 3.99 -25.33
CA ASP A 179 -7.77 5.02 -24.36
C ASP A 179 -7.46 4.43 -22.97
N PRO A 180 -6.24 3.93 -22.76
CA PRO A 180 -5.84 3.27 -21.52
C PRO A 180 -5.62 4.25 -20.35
N HIS A 181 -5.74 5.55 -20.61
CA HIS A 181 -5.57 6.59 -19.62
C HIS A 181 -6.70 7.64 -19.73
N PRO A 182 -7.96 7.28 -19.45
CA PRO A 182 -9.13 8.17 -19.61
C PRO A 182 -9.11 9.42 -18.70
N GLN A 183 -8.15 9.47 -17.77
CA GLN A 183 -7.78 10.66 -16.98
C GLN A 183 -7.03 11.74 -17.79
N TYR A 184 -6.53 11.40 -18.98
CA TYR A 184 -5.96 12.33 -19.94
C TYR A 184 -6.93 12.45 -21.12
N MET A 185 -7.37 13.67 -21.39
CA MET A 185 -8.26 13.98 -22.51
C MET A 185 -7.62 13.56 -23.85
N ARG A 186 -8.34 12.82 -24.71
CA ARG A 186 -7.77 12.41 -26.01
C ARG A 186 -7.48 13.64 -26.89
N LYS A 187 -6.46 13.55 -27.74
CA LYS A 187 -6.05 14.66 -28.63
C LYS A 187 -7.15 15.06 -29.62
N ASP A 188 -8.05 14.16 -29.95
CA ASP A 188 -9.21 14.32 -30.83
C ASP A 188 -10.51 14.67 -30.09
N GLU A 189 -10.60 14.38 -28.79
CA GLU A 189 -11.61 14.94 -27.87
C GLU A 189 -11.31 16.39 -27.47
N PHE A 190 -10.07 16.83 -27.68
CA PHE A 190 -9.74 18.24 -27.72
C PHE A 190 -10.43 18.85 -28.94
N ALA A 191 -11.67 19.31 -28.78
CA ALA A 191 -12.40 20.07 -29.79
C ALA A 191 -11.70 21.43 -30.00
N VAL A 192 -10.60 21.41 -30.76
CA VAL A 192 -9.88 22.60 -31.26
C VAL A 192 -10.85 23.54 -32.02
N GLY A 193 -12.04 23.07 -32.42
CA GLY A 193 -13.05 23.86 -33.12
C GLY A 193 -13.96 24.71 -32.23
N ASP A 194 -14.30 24.25 -31.01
CA ASP A 194 -15.30 24.92 -30.16
C ASP A 194 -14.67 25.61 -28.93
N LEU A 195 -13.44 25.27 -28.56
CA LEU A 195 -12.64 25.99 -27.56
C LEU A 195 -12.28 27.44 -27.96
N PHE A 196 -12.46 27.82 -29.24
CA PHE A 196 -12.06 29.15 -29.75
C PHE A 196 -13.20 30.15 -29.90
N LYS A 197 -14.45 29.81 -29.57
CA LYS A 197 -15.62 30.66 -29.88
C LYS A 197 -16.19 31.50 -28.74
N PHE A 198 -15.81 31.27 -27.48
CA PHE A 198 -16.40 32.01 -26.35
C PHE A 198 -15.36 32.76 -25.52
N LEU A 199 -14.65 33.67 -26.17
CA LEU A 199 -14.12 34.88 -25.53
C LEU A 199 -14.84 36.10 -26.12
N ILE A 200 -16.17 36.11 -26.05
CA ILE A 200 -16.96 37.31 -26.30
C ILE A 200 -17.07 38.02 -24.96
N ALA A 201 -16.47 39.20 -24.86
CA ALA A 201 -16.79 40.15 -23.81
C ALA A 201 -18.29 40.40 -23.83
N THR A 202 -19.02 39.88 -22.85
CA THR A 202 -20.35 40.37 -22.53
C THR A 202 -20.17 41.80 -21.99
N PRO A 203 -20.80 42.82 -22.61
CA PRO A 203 -20.82 44.15 -22.04
C PRO A 203 -21.73 44.09 -20.83
N GLU A 204 -21.17 43.86 -19.64
CA GLU A 204 -21.93 44.03 -18.41
C GLU A 204 -22.06 45.53 -18.14
N GLU A 205 -23.30 45.99 -18.20
CA GLU A 205 -23.70 47.34 -17.89
C GLU A 205 -23.28 47.71 -16.46
N ALA A 206 -22.72 48.91 -16.34
CA ALA A 206 -22.74 49.75 -15.14
C ALA A 206 -21.84 49.35 -13.94
N ALA A 207 -20.53 49.46 -14.13
CA ALA A 207 -19.70 50.14 -13.14
C ALA A 207 -19.23 51.48 -13.75
N PRO A 208 -19.43 52.64 -13.08
CA PRO A 208 -19.01 53.92 -13.64
C PRO A 208 -17.48 53.97 -13.67
N HIS A 209 -16.90 53.76 -14.86
CA HIS A 209 -15.50 54.06 -15.09
C HIS A 209 -15.23 55.53 -14.77
N PRO A 210 -14.06 55.88 -14.20
CA PRO A 210 -13.72 57.26 -13.94
C PRO A 210 -13.76 58.04 -15.25
N LEU A 211 -14.75 58.94 -15.36
CA LEU A 211 -14.86 59.90 -16.44
C LEU A 211 -13.58 60.74 -16.45
N VAL A 212 -12.72 60.52 -17.45
CA VAL A 212 -11.63 61.46 -17.73
C VAL A 212 -12.26 62.73 -18.29
N TYR A 213 -12.49 63.70 -17.41
CA TYR A 213 -12.80 65.06 -17.82
C TYR A 213 -11.62 65.62 -18.62
N LYS A 214 -11.82 65.87 -19.92
CA LYS A 214 -10.99 66.82 -20.67
C LYS A 214 -11.79 68.09 -20.90
N ALA A 215 -11.17 69.22 -20.56
CA ALA A 215 -11.65 70.55 -20.89
C ALA A 215 -11.92 70.65 -22.40
N ASN A 216 -13.09 71.19 -22.78
CA ASN A 216 -13.54 71.52 -24.15
C ASN A 216 -14.56 70.60 -24.84
N GLY A 217 -15.52 70.04 -24.09
CA GLY A 217 -16.95 70.07 -24.49
C GLY A 217 -17.39 69.43 -25.83
N ARG A 218 -16.69 68.42 -26.37
CA ARG A 218 -17.18 67.60 -27.49
C ARG A 218 -17.01 66.11 -27.19
N THR A 219 -18.14 65.42 -27.06
CA THR A 219 -18.24 63.96 -26.95
C THR A 219 -18.08 63.32 -28.32
N SER A 220 -16.96 62.63 -28.56
CA SER A 220 -16.85 61.63 -29.62
C SER A 220 -16.75 60.26 -28.96
N GLY A 221 -17.68 59.36 -29.26
CA GLY A 221 -17.76 58.01 -28.71
C GLY A 221 -16.57 57.13 -29.09
N LEU A 222 -15.46 57.27 -28.37
CA LEU A 222 -14.36 56.33 -28.38
C LEU A 222 -14.44 55.50 -27.10
N ALA A 223 -15.14 54.36 -27.20
CA ALA A 223 -15.05 53.30 -26.22
C ALA A 223 -13.61 52.76 -26.24
N VAL A 224 -12.96 52.76 -25.08
CA VAL A 224 -11.64 52.16 -24.90
C VAL A 224 -11.75 50.65 -25.12
N GLN A 225 -11.22 50.12 -26.22
CA GLN A 225 -11.17 48.68 -26.50
C GLN A 225 -9.79 48.12 -26.16
N HIS A 226 -9.51 47.86 -24.88
CA HIS A 226 -8.42 46.95 -24.53
C HIS A 226 -8.94 45.52 -24.65
N THR A 227 -8.37 44.72 -25.55
CA THR A 227 -8.64 43.27 -25.62
C THR A 227 -7.45 42.51 -25.08
N VAL A 228 -7.68 41.69 -24.06
CA VAL A 228 -6.70 40.72 -23.52
C VAL A 228 -7.17 39.34 -23.95
N GLN A 229 -6.28 38.58 -24.59
CA GLN A 229 -6.55 37.26 -25.11
C GLN A 229 -5.50 36.28 -24.58
N LEU A 230 -5.94 35.15 -24.02
CA LEU A 230 -5.04 34.04 -23.73
C LEU A 230 -4.56 33.41 -25.05
N VAL A 231 -3.25 33.39 -25.28
CA VAL A 231 -2.61 32.82 -26.47
C VAL A 231 -2.27 31.35 -26.24
N SER A 232 -1.75 31.03 -25.05
CA SER A 232 -1.37 29.66 -24.69
C SER A 232 -1.33 29.48 -23.18
N ALA A 233 -1.62 28.27 -22.70
CA ALA A 233 -1.36 27.85 -21.33
C ALA A 233 -0.76 26.44 -21.36
N ASN A 234 0.43 26.28 -20.79
CA ASN A 234 1.17 25.03 -20.75
C ASN A 234 1.45 24.65 -19.29
N ILE A 235 1.19 23.40 -18.93
CA ILE A 235 1.59 22.85 -17.63
C ILE A 235 2.93 22.15 -17.79
N LEU A 236 3.93 22.57 -17.01
CA LEU A 236 5.28 22.02 -17.01
C LEU A 236 5.40 20.85 -16.00
N PRO A 237 6.37 19.94 -16.18
CA PRO A 237 6.63 18.86 -15.22
C PRO A 237 7.08 19.47 -13.89
N ASN A 238 6.28 19.28 -12.82
CA ASN A 238 6.35 19.88 -11.46
C ASN A 238 5.15 20.77 -11.07
N GLY A 239 4.14 20.91 -11.93
CA GLY A 239 2.94 21.71 -11.62
C GLY A 239 3.11 23.22 -11.79
N VAL A 240 4.19 23.66 -12.44
CA VAL A 240 4.35 25.05 -12.88
C VAL A 240 3.49 25.29 -14.13
N ILE A 241 2.71 26.37 -14.14
CA ILE A 241 1.93 26.79 -15.30
C ILE A 241 2.67 27.93 -15.99
N ASN A 242 2.83 27.81 -17.31
CA ASN A 242 3.32 28.86 -18.19
C ASN A 242 2.19 29.37 -19.08
N GLN A 243 1.74 30.60 -18.88
CA GLN A 243 0.69 31.24 -19.66
C GLN A 243 1.27 32.35 -20.53
N THR A 244 0.76 32.50 -21.75
CA THR A 244 1.06 33.63 -22.64
C THR A 244 -0.22 34.38 -22.94
N LEU A 245 -0.24 35.66 -22.62
CA LEU A 245 -1.34 36.60 -22.82
C LEU A 245 -0.94 37.57 -23.93
N LYS A 246 -1.86 37.85 -24.84
CA LYS A 246 -1.77 38.91 -25.84
C LYS A 246 -2.66 40.05 -25.39
N PHE A 247 -2.14 41.27 -25.37
CA PHE A 247 -2.92 42.45 -25.06
C PHE A 247 -2.77 43.50 -26.15
N ARG A 248 -3.89 44.17 -26.43
CA ARG A 248 -4.00 45.24 -27.44
C ARG A 248 -4.19 46.59 -26.77
N ALA A 249 -3.51 47.62 -27.28
CA ALA A 249 -3.76 49.00 -26.90
C ALA A 249 -3.85 49.93 -28.13
N THR A 250 -4.55 51.05 -27.97
CA THR A 250 -4.78 52.07 -29.01
C THR A 250 -4.30 53.46 -28.57
N LYS A 251 -4.35 54.47 -29.46
CA LYS A 251 -3.91 55.85 -29.14
C LYS A 251 -4.80 56.47 -28.06
N GLY A 252 -4.30 56.50 -26.83
CA GLY A 252 -4.99 57.01 -25.65
C GLY A 252 -4.76 56.15 -24.40
N ASP A 253 -4.44 54.87 -24.60
CA ASP A 253 -4.20 53.90 -23.54
C ASP A 253 -2.73 53.92 -23.11
N LEU A 254 -2.37 54.88 -22.25
CA LEU A 254 -1.00 55.04 -21.75
C LEU A 254 -0.56 53.88 -20.84
N THR A 255 -1.48 53.06 -20.36
CA THR A 255 -1.20 51.96 -19.44
C THR A 255 -2.31 50.91 -19.52
N VAL A 256 -1.94 49.64 -19.57
CA VAL A 256 -2.82 48.47 -19.52
C VAL A 256 -2.67 47.81 -18.15
N HIS A 257 -3.80 47.45 -17.53
CA HIS A 257 -3.85 46.63 -16.33
C HIS A 257 -4.28 45.22 -16.72
N LEU A 258 -3.43 44.24 -16.45
CA LEU A 258 -3.68 42.83 -16.75
C LEU A 258 -3.92 42.12 -15.41
N TYR A 259 -5.07 41.46 -15.28
CA TYR A 259 -5.44 40.74 -14.07
C TYR A 259 -5.13 39.26 -14.22
N LEU A 260 -4.41 38.69 -13.25
CA LEU A 260 -4.07 37.28 -13.22
C LEU A 260 -4.85 36.52 -12.14
N PRO A 261 -5.14 35.23 -12.36
CA PRO A 261 -5.83 34.38 -11.39
C PRO A 261 -4.88 33.75 -10.34
N ILE A 262 -3.65 34.26 -10.21
CA ILE A 262 -2.65 33.79 -9.24
C ILE A 262 -2.14 35.00 -8.45
N SER A 263 -1.85 34.83 -7.15
CA SER A 263 -1.22 35.91 -6.35
C SER A 263 0.23 36.12 -6.78
N VAL A 264 0.73 37.35 -6.61
CA VAL A 264 2.11 37.76 -6.94
C VAL A 264 3.15 36.81 -6.33
N LYS A 265 2.88 36.26 -5.14
CA LYS A 265 3.79 35.33 -4.45
C LYS A 265 3.98 33.99 -5.18
N HIS A 266 3.07 33.64 -6.09
CA HIS A 266 3.12 32.43 -6.90
C HIS A 266 3.75 32.65 -8.27
N ILE A 267 4.05 33.90 -8.64
CA ILE A 267 4.73 34.22 -9.89
C ILE A 267 6.22 33.91 -9.72
N LEU A 268 6.70 32.94 -10.51
CA LEU A 268 8.12 32.58 -10.56
C LEU A 268 8.88 33.46 -11.54
N SER A 269 8.30 33.74 -12.71
CA SER A 269 8.94 34.56 -13.72
C SER A 269 7.91 35.23 -14.62
N MET A 270 8.29 36.38 -15.18
CA MET A 270 7.51 37.10 -16.18
C MET A 270 8.42 37.58 -17.29
N THR A 271 7.96 37.42 -18.53
CA THR A 271 8.64 37.91 -19.72
C THR A 271 7.65 38.68 -20.56
N VAL A 272 8.05 39.84 -21.06
CA VAL A 272 7.22 40.65 -21.93
C VAL A 272 7.91 40.83 -23.27
N GLY A 273 7.16 40.67 -24.34
CA GLY A 273 7.60 40.89 -25.71
C GLY A 273 6.68 41.90 -26.39
N TYR A 274 7.26 42.72 -27.26
CA TYR A 274 6.52 43.59 -28.16
C TYR A 274 6.53 43.01 -29.57
N GLN A 275 5.41 43.13 -30.29
CA GLN A 275 5.38 42.88 -31.73
C GLN A 275 4.94 44.15 -32.46
N SER A 276 5.86 44.73 -33.23
CA SER A 276 5.53 45.85 -34.12
C SER A 276 4.63 45.38 -35.27
N ALA A 277 3.51 46.08 -35.47
CA ALA A 277 2.73 46.00 -36.69
C ALA A 277 3.30 46.98 -37.72
N GLY A 278 4.52 46.72 -38.20
CA GLY A 278 5.17 47.57 -39.19
C GLY A 278 4.52 47.44 -40.57
N ILE A 279 3.96 48.54 -41.10
CA ILE A 279 3.76 48.73 -42.54
C ILE A 279 4.60 49.95 -42.93
N GLY A 280 5.77 49.70 -43.53
CA GLY A 280 6.69 50.74 -44.05
C GLY A 280 7.97 50.94 -43.24
N ASN A 281 8.89 51.77 -43.77
CA ASN A 281 10.24 52.08 -43.26
C ASN A 281 10.25 52.99 -42.01
N GLU A 282 9.16 53.02 -41.24
CA GLU A 282 9.15 53.71 -39.95
C GLU A 282 9.55 52.68 -38.90
N ASP A 283 10.83 52.67 -38.51
CA ASP A 283 11.27 51.97 -37.32
C ASP A 283 10.46 52.50 -36.14
N ASP A 284 9.60 51.62 -35.67
CA ASP A 284 8.78 51.88 -34.53
C ASP A 284 9.55 51.39 -33.31
N ASP A 285 10.32 52.29 -32.69
CA ASP A 285 11.02 52.13 -31.41
C ASP A 285 10.04 51.97 -30.24
N SER A 286 9.04 51.11 -30.43
CA SER A 286 8.01 50.81 -29.44
C SER A 286 8.51 49.71 -28.52
N ASP A 287 8.59 50.02 -27.23
CA ASP A 287 8.88 49.05 -26.17
C ASP A 287 7.65 48.78 -25.31
N VAL A 288 7.57 47.60 -24.71
CA VAL A 288 6.66 47.38 -23.57
C VAL A 288 7.44 47.58 -22.27
N ARG A 289 6.99 48.50 -21.43
CA ARG A 289 7.53 48.72 -20.08
C ARG A 289 6.59 48.14 -19.05
N LEU A 290 7.10 47.23 -18.22
CA LEU A 290 6.42 46.83 -16.98
C LEU A 290 6.56 47.96 -15.97
N LEU A 291 5.44 48.52 -15.53
CA LEU A 291 5.38 49.62 -14.57
C LEU A 291 5.22 49.13 -13.14
N GLY A 292 4.65 47.93 -12.95
CA GLY A 292 4.49 47.33 -11.62
C GLY A 292 3.72 46.03 -11.65
N VAL A 293 3.94 45.21 -10.63
CA VAL A 293 3.20 43.99 -10.34
C VAL A 293 2.82 44.06 -8.87
N TYR A 294 1.53 44.05 -8.57
CA TYR A 294 1.03 44.19 -7.21
C TYR A 294 -0.31 43.49 -7.05
N ASP A 295 -0.64 43.12 -5.81
CA ASP A 295 -1.98 42.64 -5.47
C ASP A 295 -2.87 43.85 -5.15
N GLU A 296 -3.95 44.03 -5.93
CA GLU A 296 -5.00 45.00 -5.65
C GLU A 296 -6.06 44.35 -4.77
N LYS A 297 -6.39 45.01 -3.65
CA LYS A 297 -7.36 44.54 -2.68
C LYS A 297 -8.63 45.38 -2.72
N THR A 298 -9.77 44.77 -3.05
CA THR A 298 -11.07 45.43 -3.12
C THR A 298 -12.04 44.80 -2.14
N THR A 299 -12.50 45.55 -1.14
CA THR A 299 -13.48 45.05 -0.16
C THR A 299 -14.90 45.29 -0.69
N SER A 300 -15.67 44.22 -0.86
CA SER A 300 -17.08 44.30 -1.24
C SER A 300 -17.93 44.92 -0.12
N GLU A 301 -19.15 45.35 -0.46
CA GLU A 301 -20.13 45.86 0.51
C GLU A 301 -20.49 44.83 1.60
N THR A 302 -20.28 43.54 1.32
CA THR A 302 -20.43 42.43 2.27
C THR A 302 -19.22 42.22 3.19
N GLY A 303 -18.22 43.10 3.14
CA GLY A 303 -17.01 43.03 3.96
C GLY A 303 -15.95 42.06 3.45
N MET A 304 -16.12 41.48 2.26
CA MET A 304 -15.19 40.51 1.71
C MET A 304 -14.10 41.19 0.87
N THR A 305 -12.83 41.07 1.26
CA THR A 305 -11.70 41.60 0.48
C THR A 305 -11.30 40.65 -0.64
N GLU A 306 -11.49 41.05 -1.88
CA GLU A 306 -10.93 40.45 -3.08
C GLU A 306 -9.48 40.86 -3.23
N SER A 307 -8.59 39.95 -3.62
CA SER A 307 -7.20 40.27 -3.97
C SER A 307 -6.97 39.81 -5.41
N ARG A 308 -6.53 40.72 -6.28
CA ARG A 308 -6.25 40.42 -7.70
C ARG A 308 -4.81 40.80 -7.99
N THR A 309 -4.02 39.92 -8.58
CA THR A 309 -2.71 40.34 -9.08
C THR A 309 -2.91 41.20 -10.32
N VAL A 310 -2.42 42.43 -10.24
CA VAL A 310 -2.43 43.41 -11.31
C VAL A 310 -1.02 43.54 -11.85
N ILE A 311 -0.87 43.28 -13.13
CA ILE A 311 0.32 43.63 -13.90
C ILE A 311 0.01 44.91 -14.65
N LYS A 312 0.74 45.96 -14.29
CA LYS A 312 0.66 47.27 -14.93
C LYS A 312 1.74 47.34 -16.00
N ALA A 313 1.34 47.41 -17.26
CA ALA A 313 2.24 47.51 -18.40
C ALA A 313 1.93 48.75 -19.24
N ARG A 314 2.94 49.32 -19.88
CA ARG A 314 2.82 50.47 -20.78
C ARG A 314 3.47 50.14 -22.12
N LEU A 315 2.78 50.46 -23.21
CA LEU A 315 3.31 50.41 -24.55
C LEU A 315 3.83 51.81 -24.89
N ASP A 316 5.15 51.97 -25.00
CA ASP A 316 5.80 53.26 -25.20
C ASP A 316 6.19 53.45 -26.67
N ALA A 317 5.39 54.22 -27.43
CA ALA A 317 5.84 55.18 -28.44
C ALA A 317 4.63 55.93 -29.02
N PHE A 318 4.45 57.18 -28.62
CA PHE A 318 3.65 58.14 -29.38
C PHE A 318 4.61 59.12 -30.06
N ASN A 319 5.06 58.80 -31.27
CA ASN A 319 5.54 59.86 -32.13
C ASN A 319 4.33 60.75 -32.49
N SER A 320 4.45 62.07 -32.37
CA SER A 320 3.32 63.00 -32.56
C SER A 320 2.69 62.93 -33.95
N GLY A 321 3.37 62.29 -34.91
CA GLY A 321 2.90 62.04 -36.28
C GLY A 321 2.13 60.74 -36.53
N SER A 322 1.99 59.82 -35.57
CA SER A 322 1.30 58.55 -35.82
C SER A 322 -0.24 58.71 -35.75
N ASN A 323 -0.92 58.28 -36.83
CA ASN A 323 -2.38 58.25 -36.91
C ASN A 323 -2.98 57.40 -35.77
N GLY A 324 -4.04 57.90 -35.15
CA GLY A 324 -4.64 57.35 -33.92
C GLY A 324 -5.33 56.01 -34.01
N THR A 325 -5.17 55.30 -35.12
CA THR A 325 -5.81 54.01 -35.43
C THR A 325 -4.81 52.85 -35.47
N ARG A 326 -3.51 53.06 -35.20
CA ARG A 326 -2.53 51.97 -35.18
C ARG A 326 -2.70 51.11 -33.91
N GLU A 327 -3.10 49.85 -34.08
CA GLU A 327 -3.13 48.87 -33.01
C GLU A 327 -1.72 48.44 -32.61
N ARG A 328 -1.45 48.36 -31.31
CA ARG A 328 -0.20 47.84 -30.76
C ARG A 328 -0.47 46.55 -30.01
N ILE A 329 0.39 45.56 -30.21
CA ILE A 329 0.24 44.22 -29.64
C ILE A 329 1.44 43.94 -28.72
N GLY A 330 1.15 43.71 -27.44
CA GLY A 330 2.11 43.16 -26.49
C GLY A 330 1.79 41.70 -26.17
N TYR A 331 2.84 40.95 -25.86
CA TYR A 331 2.75 39.60 -25.32
C TYR A 331 3.35 39.57 -23.92
N LEU A 332 2.65 38.96 -22.99
CA LEU A 332 3.09 38.73 -21.63
C LEU A 332 3.10 37.22 -21.38
N SER A 333 4.27 36.65 -21.09
CA SER A 333 4.41 35.30 -20.58
C SER A 333 4.59 35.34 -19.07
N VAL A 334 3.83 34.51 -18.35
CA VAL A 334 3.85 34.40 -16.89
C VAL A 334 4.04 32.93 -16.53
N GLN A 335 5.03 32.64 -15.69
CA GLN A 335 5.21 31.33 -15.09
C GLN A 335 4.91 31.40 -13.60
N GLY A 336 4.10 30.47 -13.09
CA GLY A 336 3.77 30.41 -11.67
C GLY A 336 3.46 29.02 -11.15
N GLN A 337 3.45 28.86 -9.83
CA GLN A 337 3.11 27.60 -9.14
C GLN A 337 1.68 27.62 -8.63
N GLY A 338 0.93 26.56 -8.92
CA GLY A 338 -0.45 26.40 -8.45
C GLY A 338 -1.41 26.23 -9.61
N ALA A 339 -2.04 25.06 -9.70
CA ALA A 339 -3.13 24.82 -10.63
C ALA A 339 -4.40 25.49 -10.09
N SER A 340 -4.99 26.40 -10.87
CA SER A 340 -6.39 26.76 -10.72
C SER A 340 -7.23 25.49 -10.83
N THR A 341 -8.02 25.18 -9.80
CA THR A 341 -8.86 23.98 -9.69
C THR A 341 -10.16 24.05 -10.51
N THR A 342 -10.35 25.08 -11.33
CA THR A 342 -11.54 25.21 -12.19
C THR A 342 -11.43 24.26 -13.39
N ALA A 343 -12.39 23.35 -13.53
CA ALA A 343 -12.60 22.63 -14.77
C ALA A 343 -12.71 23.65 -15.92
N MET A 344 -11.76 23.61 -16.86
CA MET A 344 -11.65 24.58 -17.96
C MET A 344 -12.81 24.53 -18.97
N ALA A 345 -13.83 23.70 -18.72
CA ALA A 345 -14.96 23.42 -19.60
C ALA A 345 -16.17 24.35 -19.38
N ASP A 346 -16.24 25.10 -18.28
CA ASP A 346 -17.35 26.03 -18.02
C ASP A 346 -16.85 27.38 -17.47
N LEU A 347 -16.71 28.35 -18.37
CA LEU A 347 -16.37 29.75 -18.06
C LEU A 347 -17.59 30.67 -18.10
N SER A 348 -18.81 30.11 -18.21
CA SER A 348 -20.05 30.90 -18.28
C SER A 348 -20.43 31.58 -16.96
N GLN A 349 -19.80 31.15 -15.84
CA GLN A 349 -19.92 31.75 -14.51
C GLN A 349 -18.60 32.36 -14.02
N TYR A 350 -17.93 33.06 -14.94
CA TYR A 350 -16.93 34.06 -14.59
C TYR A 350 -17.67 35.32 -14.04
N PRO A 351 -17.45 35.78 -12.78
CA PRO A 351 -16.21 35.66 -11.99
C PRO A 351 -16.35 35.00 -10.57
N PHE A 352 -15.39 34.09 -10.30
CA PHE A 352 -14.83 33.55 -9.04
C PHE A 352 -15.51 32.37 -8.29
N PRO A 353 -14.68 31.42 -7.79
CA PRO A 353 -14.14 31.55 -6.44
C PRO A 353 -12.62 31.73 -6.36
N ARG A 354 -12.20 32.32 -5.24
CA ARG A 354 -10.96 33.05 -4.97
C ARG A 354 -9.75 32.17 -4.63
N TYR A 355 -8.55 32.64 -4.98
CA TYR A 355 -7.29 32.36 -4.26
C TYR A 355 -6.67 33.68 -3.79
N GLY A 356 -6.67 33.90 -2.48
CA GLY A 356 -5.93 34.95 -1.79
C GLY A 356 -5.69 34.47 -0.36
N ASP A 357 -4.46 34.60 0.13
CA ASP A 357 -3.98 34.33 1.51
C ASP A 357 -4.89 33.39 2.32
N GLU A 358 -4.57 32.09 2.25
CA GLU A 358 -5.46 31.01 1.78
C GLU A 358 -6.73 30.67 2.56
N TYR A 359 -7.07 31.33 3.67
CA TYR A 359 -8.31 31.06 4.39
C TYR A 359 -8.89 32.35 4.98
N SER A 360 -10.10 32.75 4.57
CA SER A 360 -10.88 33.70 5.36
C SER A 360 -11.33 33.02 6.66
N GLY A 361 -11.16 33.71 7.79
CA GLY A 361 -11.55 33.19 9.10
C GLY A 361 -10.40 32.58 9.92
N SER A 362 -10.77 31.75 10.90
CA SER A 362 -9.85 31.15 11.87
C SER A 362 -9.19 29.90 11.29
N VAL A 363 -7.93 29.61 11.64
CA VAL A 363 -7.20 28.43 11.16
C VAL A 363 -6.73 27.60 12.34
N ILE A 364 -7.06 26.31 12.34
CA ILE A 364 -6.63 25.35 13.36
C ILE A 364 -5.80 24.26 12.69
N VAL A 365 -4.56 24.08 13.15
CA VAL A 365 -3.61 23.13 12.57
C VAL A 365 -3.48 21.91 13.47
N ILE A 366 -3.83 20.74 12.93
CA ILE A 366 -3.67 19.43 13.55
C ILE A 366 -2.32 18.87 13.10
N SER A 367 -1.32 18.98 13.97
CA SER A 367 0.09 18.68 13.67
C SER A 367 0.62 17.40 14.31
N ALA A 368 -0.20 16.67 15.06
CA ALA A 368 0.17 15.44 15.75
C ALA A 368 -0.98 14.43 15.70
N ASN A 369 -0.64 13.14 15.81
CA ASN A 369 -1.62 12.06 15.80
C ASN A 369 -2.64 12.26 16.93
N ARG A 370 -3.92 12.07 16.61
CA ARG A 370 -5.04 12.32 17.52
C ARG A 370 -6.09 11.24 17.33
N LYS A 371 -6.82 10.97 18.41
CA LYS A 371 -8.05 10.19 18.36
C LYS A 371 -9.26 11.08 18.55
N ASP A 372 -10.40 10.67 18.01
CA ASP A 372 -11.74 11.20 18.33
C ASP A 372 -11.82 12.73 18.26
N ILE A 373 -11.43 13.31 17.12
CA ILE A 373 -11.42 14.76 17.00
C ILE A 373 -12.85 15.28 16.90
N ASN A 374 -13.23 16.17 17.82
CA ASN A 374 -14.42 17.02 17.67
C ASN A 374 -14.02 18.43 17.20
N LEU A 375 -14.42 18.82 15.99
CA LEU A 375 -14.05 20.10 15.40
C LEU A 375 -14.63 21.30 16.17
N TYR A 376 -15.86 21.19 16.68
CA TYR A 376 -16.48 22.23 17.49
C TYR A 376 -15.71 22.47 18.78
N GLU A 377 -15.33 21.40 19.48
CA GLU A 377 -14.57 21.50 20.73
C GLU A 377 -13.16 22.05 20.50
N LEU A 378 -12.49 21.64 19.42
CA LEU A 378 -11.20 22.20 19.03
C LEU A 378 -11.27 23.71 18.80
N TYR A 379 -12.33 24.19 18.12
CA TYR A 379 -12.54 25.62 17.92
C TYR A 379 -12.86 26.33 19.22
N LEU A 380 -13.80 25.79 20.00
CA LEU A 380 -14.22 26.36 21.28
C LEU A 380 -13.03 26.57 22.23
N ALA A 381 -12.13 25.59 22.28
CA ALA A 381 -10.93 25.66 23.12
C ALA A 381 -9.95 26.76 22.68
N GLN A 382 -9.84 27.04 21.38
CA GLN A 382 -8.85 27.96 20.83
C GLN A 382 -9.38 29.40 20.69
N TYR A 383 -10.66 29.56 20.32
CA TYR A 383 -11.25 30.84 19.91
C TYR A 383 -12.53 31.20 20.68
N GLY A 384 -13.05 30.32 21.53
CA GLY A 384 -14.32 30.52 22.23
C GLY A 384 -15.54 30.12 21.39
N ALA A 385 -16.73 30.45 21.88
CA ALA A 385 -17.98 29.97 21.26
C ALA A 385 -18.15 30.52 19.84
N PRO A 386 -18.38 29.66 18.82
CA PRO A 386 -18.59 30.12 17.46
C PRO A 386 -19.93 30.83 17.31
N THR A 387 -20.04 31.66 16.27
CA THR A 387 -21.26 32.36 15.87
C THR A 387 -21.72 31.89 14.49
N ALA A 388 -22.90 32.34 14.05
CA ALA A 388 -23.40 32.08 12.70
C ALA A 388 -22.51 32.65 11.58
N LEU A 389 -21.59 33.57 11.89
CA LEU A 389 -20.66 34.16 10.93
C LEU A 389 -19.25 33.55 11.02
N THR A 390 -19.06 32.52 11.86
CA THR A 390 -17.75 31.90 12.04
C THR A 390 -17.35 31.14 10.78
N GLU A 391 -16.20 31.51 10.23
CA GLU A 391 -15.49 30.75 9.20
C GLU A 391 -14.24 30.13 9.81
N VAL A 392 -14.05 28.82 9.63
CA VAL A 392 -12.89 28.10 10.15
C VAL A 392 -12.36 27.07 9.16
N THR A 393 -11.04 26.98 9.08
CA THR A 393 -10.33 25.92 8.38
C THR A 393 -9.52 25.06 9.34
N PHE A 394 -9.70 23.75 9.26
CA PHE A 394 -8.91 22.74 9.97
C PHE A 394 -7.91 22.11 9.01
N ILE A 395 -6.62 22.18 9.33
CA ILE A 395 -5.55 21.64 8.49
C ILE A 395 -4.95 20.41 9.16
N VAL A 396 -5.10 19.23 8.56
CA VAL A 396 -4.40 18.00 8.97
C VAL A 396 -3.09 17.92 8.21
N LYS A 397 -1.96 17.97 8.93
CA LYS A 397 -0.63 17.95 8.30
C LYS A 397 -0.29 16.57 7.71
N ALA A 398 0.61 16.56 6.73
CA ALA A 398 1.21 15.33 6.22
C ALA A 398 1.91 14.56 7.35
N GLY A 399 1.77 13.23 7.31
CA GLY A 399 2.30 12.33 8.34
C GLY A 399 1.48 12.27 9.64
N VAL A 400 0.35 12.99 9.72
CA VAL A 400 -0.56 12.95 10.88
C VAL A 400 -1.68 11.94 10.64
N LEU A 401 -1.89 11.07 11.62
CA LEU A 401 -3.01 10.13 11.69
C LEU A 401 -4.09 10.63 12.66
N VAL A 402 -5.29 10.79 12.14
CA VAL A 402 -6.52 11.03 12.90
C VAL A 402 -7.40 9.78 12.79
N TYR A 403 -7.81 9.20 13.91
CA TYR A 403 -8.64 7.99 13.89
C TYR A 403 -9.57 7.83 15.09
N GLY A 404 -10.59 6.97 14.98
CA GLY A 404 -11.48 6.67 16.10
C GLY A 404 -10.78 5.80 17.18
N SER A 405 -11.04 6.07 18.46
CA SER A 405 -10.75 5.11 19.54
C SER A 405 -11.77 3.99 19.59
N ASP A 406 -12.94 4.19 19.01
CA ASP A 406 -14.02 3.24 18.81
C ASP A 406 -14.51 3.25 17.35
N THR A 407 -15.53 2.45 17.08
CA THR A 407 -16.14 2.33 15.75
C THR A 407 -17.13 3.46 15.43
N GLU A 408 -17.16 4.56 16.19
CA GLU A 408 -18.04 5.69 15.86
C GLU A 408 -17.43 6.56 14.75
N TYR A 409 -16.37 7.34 15.06
CA TYR A 409 -15.79 8.29 14.11
C TYR A 409 -14.33 8.65 14.36
N GLY A 410 -13.58 8.95 13.28
CA GLY A 410 -12.28 9.62 13.39
C GLY A 410 -12.38 11.12 13.67
N ILE A 411 -13.24 11.80 12.90
CA ILE A 411 -13.57 13.21 13.07
C ILE A 411 -15.09 13.35 13.21
N ARG A 412 -15.52 14.02 14.26
CA ARG A 412 -16.88 14.54 14.41
C ARG A 412 -16.90 16.04 14.19
N ALA A 413 -17.85 16.46 13.38
CA ALA A 413 -18.06 17.86 13.06
C ALA A 413 -18.50 18.68 14.29
N GLY A 414 -19.37 18.10 15.13
CA GLY A 414 -20.01 18.79 16.24
C GLY A 414 -21.17 19.68 15.79
N ASN A 415 -21.86 20.27 16.77
CA ASN A 415 -23.02 21.15 16.54
C ASN A 415 -22.59 22.61 16.39
N TRP A 416 -22.63 23.12 15.17
CA TRP A 416 -22.28 24.51 14.88
C TRP A 416 -23.53 25.37 14.64
N PRO A 417 -23.48 26.68 14.95
CA PRO A 417 -24.55 27.59 14.59
C PRO A 417 -24.79 27.60 13.08
N ALA A 418 -26.07 27.62 12.69
CA ALA A 418 -26.46 27.72 11.28
C ALA A 418 -25.86 28.99 10.65
N GLY A 419 -25.27 28.86 9.46
CA GLY A 419 -24.55 29.93 8.75
C GLY A 419 -23.03 29.85 8.86
N SER A 420 -22.49 29.15 9.86
CA SER A 420 -21.03 28.98 9.98
C SER A 420 -20.45 28.14 8.84
N ILE A 421 -19.24 28.47 8.42
CA ILE A 421 -18.52 27.76 7.35
C ILE A 421 -17.36 26.98 7.95
N ARG A 422 -17.31 25.68 7.66
CA ARG A 422 -16.25 24.77 8.13
C ARG A 422 -15.59 24.09 6.94
N ARG A 423 -14.27 24.16 6.90
CA ARG A 423 -13.44 23.48 5.90
C ARG A 423 -12.40 22.57 6.57
N ILE A 424 -12.17 21.41 5.98
CA ILE A 424 -11.03 20.56 6.29
C ILE A 424 -10.08 20.57 5.10
N VAL A 425 -8.79 20.75 5.35
CA VAL A 425 -7.74 20.54 4.36
C VAL A 425 -6.87 19.39 4.86
N ASN A 426 -6.93 18.26 4.17
CA ASN A 426 -6.26 17.03 4.60
C ASN A 426 -5.02 16.77 3.77
N TYR A 427 -3.84 16.84 4.40
CA TYR A 427 -2.57 16.33 3.85
C TYR A 427 -2.14 15.01 4.51
N GLY A 428 -2.84 14.57 5.55
CA GLY A 428 -2.52 13.39 6.35
C GLY A 428 -3.49 12.24 6.11
N GLU A 429 -3.77 11.49 7.17
CA GLU A 429 -4.60 10.29 7.16
C GLU A 429 -5.75 10.44 8.16
N ILE A 430 -7.00 10.29 7.69
CA ILE A 430 -8.21 10.38 8.50
C ILE A 430 -8.98 9.07 8.36
N TYR A 431 -9.05 8.28 9.44
CA TYR A 431 -9.66 6.95 9.42
C TYR A 431 -10.79 6.79 10.44
N GLY A 432 -11.82 6.02 10.12
CA GLY A 432 -12.62 5.38 11.16
C GLY A 432 -11.85 4.22 11.78
N ARG A 433 -12.10 3.82 13.02
CA ARG A 433 -11.45 2.63 13.61
C ARG A 433 -11.94 1.36 12.93
N GLY A 434 -11.07 0.36 12.81
CA GLY A 434 -11.47 -0.96 12.35
C GLY A 434 -12.43 -1.65 13.32
N GLY A 435 -13.34 -2.45 12.77
CA GLY A 435 -14.32 -3.23 13.52
C GLY A 435 -13.66 -4.33 14.33
N ASP A 436 -14.25 -4.64 15.49
CA ASP A 436 -13.79 -5.75 16.31
C ASP A 436 -14.05 -7.09 15.60
N GLY A 437 -13.06 -7.98 15.62
CA GLY A 437 -13.13 -9.31 15.06
C GLY A 437 -14.25 -10.12 15.70
N GLY A 438 -14.89 -10.94 14.88
CA GLY A 438 -16.07 -11.68 15.28
C GLY A 438 -15.77 -12.72 16.35
N TYR A 439 -16.73 -12.98 17.21
CA TYR A 439 -16.67 -14.00 18.24
C TYR A 439 -18.06 -14.56 18.52
N PHE A 440 -18.10 -15.72 19.18
CA PHE A 440 -19.35 -16.29 19.67
C PHE A 440 -19.51 -16.02 21.16
N ASP A 441 -20.69 -15.55 21.56
CA ASP A 441 -21.18 -15.62 22.94
C ASP A 441 -22.26 -16.71 23.00
N GLY A 442 -21.88 -17.89 23.49
CA GLY A 442 -22.67 -19.11 23.28
C GLY A 442 -22.78 -19.41 21.77
N ASP A 443 -24.00 -19.37 21.22
CA ASP A 443 -24.25 -19.54 19.78
C ASP A 443 -24.52 -18.23 19.03
N ASN A 444 -24.52 -17.10 19.72
CA ASN A 444 -24.73 -15.80 19.10
C ASN A 444 -23.43 -15.33 18.44
N HIS A 445 -23.47 -15.18 17.11
CA HIS A 445 -22.39 -14.58 16.33
C HIS A 445 -22.43 -13.06 16.47
N ILE A 446 -21.31 -12.48 16.89
CA ILE A 446 -21.13 -11.03 17.05
C ILE A 446 -19.92 -10.62 16.24
N VAL A 447 -20.03 -9.59 15.41
CA VAL A 447 -18.92 -9.02 14.62
C VAL A 447 -19.08 -7.50 14.55
N GLY A 448 -17.96 -6.78 14.56
CA GLY A 448 -17.94 -5.33 14.49
C GLY A 448 -17.78 -4.82 13.05
N ASP A 449 -18.61 -3.85 12.68
CA ASP A 449 -18.40 -3.04 11.46
C ASP A 449 -17.26 -2.03 11.69
N GLY A 450 -16.62 -1.61 10.60
CA GLY A 450 -15.67 -0.50 10.64
C GLY A 450 -16.35 0.83 10.92
N GLY A 451 -15.66 1.73 11.61
CA GLY A 451 -16.16 3.06 11.96
C GLY A 451 -16.07 4.07 10.82
N THR A 452 -16.75 5.21 10.97
CA THR A 452 -16.78 6.26 9.96
C THR A 452 -15.55 7.17 10.05
N ALA A 453 -15.00 7.67 8.94
CA ALA A 453 -13.86 8.60 9.02
C ALA A 453 -14.28 10.00 9.44
N ILE A 454 -15.31 10.57 8.81
CA ILE A 454 -15.84 11.92 9.08
C ILE A 454 -17.34 11.87 9.28
N TYR A 455 -17.84 12.34 10.42
CA TYR A 455 -19.26 12.38 10.76
C TYR A 455 -19.74 13.81 10.98
N THR A 456 -20.88 14.19 10.39
CA THR A 456 -21.54 15.48 10.67
C THR A 456 -22.84 15.32 11.44
N ASP A 457 -22.98 16.11 12.51
CA ASP A 457 -24.24 16.28 13.21
C ASP A 457 -25.19 17.21 12.43
N ASN A 458 -26.49 16.87 12.41
CA ASN A 458 -27.59 17.72 11.93
C ASN A 458 -27.44 18.24 10.48
N GLU A 459 -26.80 17.47 9.59
CA GLU A 459 -26.63 17.81 8.16
C GLU A 459 -25.94 19.16 7.90
N THR A 460 -25.15 19.65 8.85
CA THR A 460 -24.39 20.89 8.68
C THR A 460 -23.21 20.67 7.73
N LEU A 461 -23.24 21.33 6.57
CA LEU A 461 -22.24 21.15 5.50
C LEU A 461 -20.80 21.34 5.99
N ILE A 462 -19.93 20.39 5.65
CA ILE A 462 -18.46 20.51 5.72
C ILE A 462 -17.88 20.29 4.33
N MET A 463 -16.99 21.21 3.92
CA MET A 463 -16.19 21.05 2.72
C MET A 463 -14.82 20.46 3.07
N VAL A 464 -14.38 19.46 2.33
CA VAL A 464 -13.09 18.80 2.55
C VAL A 464 -12.26 18.84 1.28
N ASP A 465 -11.11 19.50 1.35
CA ASP A 465 -10.09 19.46 0.31
C ASP A 465 -9.06 18.39 0.71
N ASN A 466 -9.11 17.26 0.03
CA ASN A 466 -8.33 16.08 0.39
C ASN A 466 -7.13 15.90 -0.56
N TYR A 467 -5.93 16.06 -0.01
CA TYR A 467 -4.64 15.73 -0.63
C TYR A 467 -4.02 14.44 -0.07
N GLY A 468 -4.59 13.90 1.01
CA GLY A 468 -4.13 12.71 1.72
C GLY A 468 -5.11 11.54 1.61
N THR A 469 -5.25 10.74 2.67
CA THR A 469 -6.18 9.60 2.67
C THR A 469 -7.31 9.80 3.67
N ILE A 470 -8.54 9.58 3.21
CA ILE A 470 -9.74 9.48 4.06
C ILE A 470 -10.30 8.07 3.87
N ALA A 471 -10.49 7.32 4.95
CA ALA A 471 -11.04 5.97 4.84
C ALA A 471 -11.95 5.59 6.01
N GLY A 472 -13.05 4.90 5.73
CA GLY A 472 -13.74 4.15 6.79
C GLY A 472 -12.84 3.07 7.39
N GLY A 473 -13.13 2.63 8.61
CA GLY A 473 -12.46 1.46 9.18
C GLY A 473 -12.78 0.20 8.37
N GLY A 474 -11.90 -0.78 8.37
CA GLY A 474 -12.16 -2.11 7.85
C GLY A 474 -13.08 -2.88 8.78
N GLY A 475 -13.92 -3.75 8.25
CA GLY A 475 -14.81 -4.60 9.05
C GLY A 475 -14.05 -5.69 9.80
N GLY A 476 -14.58 -6.15 10.94
CA GLY A 476 -14.06 -7.33 11.63
C GLY A 476 -14.31 -8.60 10.82
N GLY A 477 -13.37 -9.53 10.81
CA GLY A 477 -13.57 -10.83 10.19
C GLY A 477 -14.50 -11.71 11.02
N ALA A 478 -15.19 -12.67 10.42
CA ALA A 478 -16.18 -13.48 11.13
C ALA A 478 -15.58 -14.57 12.05
N ALA A 479 -16.29 -14.96 13.12
CA ALA A 479 -16.02 -16.21 13.84
C ALA A 479 -16.63 -17.44 13.16
N ALA A 480 -16.03 -18.61 13.38
CA ALA A 480 -16.54 -19.91 12.93
C ALA A 480 -16.48 -20.99 14.01
N LYS A 481 -17.31 -22.02 13.84
CA LYS A 481 -17.27 -23.28 14.60
C LYS A 481 -17.03 -24.45 13.66
N GLY A 482 -16.26 -25.43 14.12
CA GLY A 482 -16.14 -26.70 13.44
C GLY A 482 -15.88 -27.87 14.38
N GLU A 483 -16.11 -29.07 13.87
CA GLU A 483 -15.90 -30.33 14.57
C GLU A 483 -14.95 -31.25 13.82
N TYR A 484 -14.16 -32.04 14.54
CA TYR A 484 -13.34 -33.11 13.97
C TYR A 484 -13.08 -34.21 15.00
N SER A 485 -12.74 -35.41 14.52
CA SER A 485 -12.37 -36.56 15.35
C SER A 485 -10.90 -36.92 15.15
N ALA A 486 -10.16 -37.08 16.24
CA ALA A 486 -8.77 -37.53 16.19
C ALA A 486 -8.47 -38.48 17.36
N GLY A 487 -7.92 -39.66 17.07
CA GLY A 487 -7.56 -40.64 18.10
C GLY A 487 -8.75 -41.16 18.93
N GLY A 488 -9.96 -41.18 18.36
CA GLY A 488 -11.18 -41.62 19.06
C GLY A 488 -11.80 -40.56 19.99
N VAL A 489 -11.29 -39.33 19.98
CA VAL A 489 -11.84 -38.18 20.70
C VAL A 489 -12.44 -37.20 19.70
N ASN A 490 -13.64 -36.69 20.00
CA ASN A 490 -14.30 -35.65 19.23
C ASN A 490 -13.96 -34.28 19.81
N TYR A 491 -13.68 -33.33 18.92
CA TYR A 491 -13.30 -31.97 19.27
C TYR A 491 -14.24 -30.96 18.63
N ILE A 492 -14.54 -29.89 19.37
CA ILE A 492 -15.18 -28.68 18.84
C ILE A 492 -14.17 -27.55 18.89
N ASN A 493 -13.87 -26.98 17.73
CA ASN A 493 -13.07 -25.78 17.59
C ASN A 493 -13.99 -24.57 17.41
N VAL A 494 -13.75 -23.53 18.20
CA VAL A 494 -14.41 -22.22 18.06
C VAL A 494 -13.33 -21.17 17.84
N VAL A 495 -13.37 -20.50 16.69
CA VAL A 495 -12.32 -19.58 16.25
C VAL A 495 -12.91 -18.18 16.09
N GLY A 496 -12.29 -17.19 16.73
CA GLY A 496 -12.59 -15.77 16.55
C GLY A 496 -12.00 -15.23 15.24
N GLY A 497 -12.62 -14.19 14.69
CA GLY A 497 -12.13 -13.49 13.51
C GLY A 497 -11.08 -12.42 13.84
N GLY A 498 -10.36 -11.97 12.82
CA GLY A 498 -9.39 -10.89 12.95
C GLY A 498 -10.06 -9.51 13.04
N GLY A 499 -9.47 -8.59 13.80
CA GLY A 499 -9.96 -7.20 13.88
C GLY A 499 -9.65 -6.39 12.62
N GLY A 500 -10.55 -5.53 12.16
CA GLY A 500 -10.32 -4.69 10.97
C GLY A 500 -9.26 -3.59 11.18
N ALA A 501 -8.74 -3.00 10.11
CA ALA A 501 -7.81 -1.86 10.19
C ALA A 501 -8.54 -0.51 10.19
N PRO A 502 -8.10 0.52 10.93
CA PRO A 502 -7.01 0.53 11.88
C PRO A 502 -7.45 0.01 13.26
N TYR A 503 -6.66 -0.87 13.86
CA TYR A 503 -6.74 -1.19 15.30
C TYR A 503 -8.09 -1.74 15.81
N GLY A 504 -8.83 -2.48 14.98
CA GLY A 504 -9.93 -3.33 15.43
C GLY A 504 -9.40 -4.42 16.35
N LEU A 505 -10.10 -4.70 17.45
CA LEU A 505 -9.63 -5.70 18.42
C LEU A 505 -9.93 -7.10 17.91
N ALA A 506 -9.07 -8.06 18.22
CA ALA A 506 -9.49 -9.46 18.20
C ALA A 506 -10.32 -9.75 19.45
N LYS A 507 -11.37 -10.55 19.29
CA LYS A 507 -12.18 -11.06 20.39
C LYS A 507 -12.08 -12.56 20.48
N GLU A 508 -12.01 -13.06 21.71
CA GLU A 508 -12.10 -14.48 21.98
C GLU A 508 -13.56 -14.89 22.14
N PRO A 509 -13.96 -16.06 21.60
CA PRO A 509 -15.24 -16.66 21.91
C PRO A 509 -15.42 -16.90 23.41
N ILE A 510 -16.59 -16.58 23.95
CA ILE A 510 -16.94 -16.70 25.36
C ILE A 510 -18.20 -17.56 25.54
N ASN A 511 -18.42 -18.06 26.76
CA ASN A 511 -19.59 -18.88 27.13
C ASN A 511 -19.81 -20.10 26.21
N GLN A 512 -18.71 -20.69 25.72
CA GLN A 512 -18.74 -21.88 24.87
C GLN A 512 -18.88 -23.14 25.73
N ILE A 513 -19.76 -24.05 25.30
CA ILE A 513 -20.02 -25.32 25.99
C ILE A 513 -19.76 -26.47 25.03
N ALA A 514 -18.94 -27.44 25.45
CA ALA A 514 -18.77 -28.68 24.71
C ALA A 514 -20.00 -29.57 24.91
N PRO A 515 -20.58 -30.16 23.85
CA PRO A 515 -21.51 -31.28 23.98
C PRO A 515 -20.90 -32.42 24.79
N ASN A 516 -21.75 -33.20 25.46
CA ASN A 516 -21.32 -34.28 26.35
C ASN A 516 -20.44 -35.31 25.60
N GLY A 517 -19.17 -35.42 26.03
CA GLY A 517 -18.19 -36.35 25.45
C GLY A 517 -17.20 -35.73 24.48
N GLU A 518 -17.31 -34.42 24.20
CA GLU A 518 -16.43 -33.70 23.27
C GLU A 518 -15.46 -32.76 23.99
N THR A 519 -14.32 -32.46 23.36
CA THR A 519 -13.31 -31.53 23.89
C THR A 519 -13.38 -30.19 23.15
N LEU A 520 -13.62 -29.10 23.88
CA LEU A 520 -13.67 -27.74 23.33
C LEU A 520 -12.27 -27.12 23.22
N LYS A 521 -11.99 -26.49 22.09
CA LYS A 521 -10.81 -25.63 21.85
C LYS A 521 -11.27 -24.26 21.35
N VAL A 522 -10.78 -23.20 21.98
CA VAL A 522 -11.12 -21.81 21.65
C VAL A 522 -9.87 -21.08 21.19
N PHE A 523 -9.98 -20.35 20.08
CA PHE A 523 -8.88 -19.60 19.48
C PHE A 523 -9.29 -18.15 19.23
N ALA A 524 -8.41 -17.20 19.56
CA ALA A 524 -8.55 -15.79 19.20
C ALA A 524 -8.06 -15.52 17.77
N GLY A 525 -8.63 -14.53 17.11
CA GLY A 525 -7.99 -13.88 15.96
C GLY A 525 -6.86 -12.92 16.39
N TYR A 526 -6.29 -12.20 15.44
CA TYR A 526 -5.34 -11.12 15.71
C TYR A 526 -5.98 -9.74 15.51
N ALA A 527 -5.52 -8.74 16.27
CA ALA A 527 -5.98 -7.36 16.11
C ALA A 527 -5.52 -6.76 14.77
N GLY A 528 -6.28 -5.80 14.25
CA GLY A 528 -5.92 -5.07 13.04
C GLY A 528 -4.72 -4.15 13.26
N ALA A 529 -3.84 -4.06 12.26
CA ALA A 529 -2.79 -3.06 12.21
C ALA A 529 -3.33 -1.71 11.70
N LYS A 530 -2.46 -0.72 11.47
CA LYS A 530 -2.86 0.60 10.95
C LYS A 530 -3.56 0.52 9.58
N LEU A 531 -3.04 -0.29 8.67
CA LEU A 531 -3.54 -0.37 7.28
C LEU A 531 -4.10 -1.74 6.92
N LEU A 532 -3.65 -2.78 7.63
CA LEU A 532 -3.96 -4.18 7.33
C LEU A 532 -4.85 -4.78 8.39
N GLY A 533 -5.88 -5.51 7.95
CA GLY A 533 -6.73 -6.27 8.84
C GLY A 533 -5.96 -7.38 9.59
N GLY A 534 -6.50 -7.77 10.74
CA GLY A 534 -5.94 -8.81 11.58
C GLY A 534 -6.09 -10.18 10.93
N SER A 535 -5.05 -11.00 11.04
CA SER A 535 -5.10 -12.39 10.58
C SER A 535 -5.89 -13.28 11.56
N VAL A 536 -5.99 -14.57 11.24
CA VAL A 536 -6.70 -15.58 12.04
C VAL A 536 -5.77 -16.72 12.39
N VAL A 537 -6.11 -17.44 13.46
CA VAL A 537 -5.43 -18.69 13.81
C VAL A 537 -6.17 -19.84 13.10
N PRO A 538 -5.58 -20.49 12.08
CA PRO A 538 -6.21 -21.64 11.46
C PRO A 538 -6.25 -22.81 12.46
N ALA A 539 -7.40 -23.47 12.53
CA ALA A 539 -7.57 -24.71 13.27
C ALA A 539 -8.04 -25.81 12.31
N VAL A 540 -8.00 -27.06 12.77
CA VAL A 540 -8.42 -28.21 11.96
C VAL A 540 -9.88 -28.02 11.55
N GLU A 541 -10.13 -28.03 10.23
CA GLU A 541 -11.45 -27.91 9.58
C GLU A 541 -12.23 -26.61 9.86
N VAL A 542 -11.60 -25.60 10.47
CA VAL A 542 -12.23 -24.30 10.75
C VAL A 542 -11.22 -23.15 10.71
N SER A 543 -11.62 -22.04 10.12
CA SER A 543 -10.88 -20.78 10.12
C SER A 543 -11.83 -19.62 10.34
N GLY A 544 -11.46 -18.70 11.24
CA GLY A 544 -12.09 -17.38 11.28
C GLY A 544 -11.88 -16.62 9.96
N GLY A 545 -12.65 -15.56 9.76
CA GLY A 545 -12.42 -14.58 8.72
C GLY A 545 -11.33 -13.59 9.11
N VAL A 546 -10.50 -13.19 8.16
CA VAL A 546 -9.54 -12.10 8.34
C VAL A 546 -10.25 -10.75 8.47
N GLY A 547 -9.70 -9.85 9.27
CA GLY A 547 -10.18 -8.47 9.33
C GLY A 547 -9.98 -7.76 7.98
N GLY A 548 -10.82 -6.78 7.69
CA GLY A 548 -10.71 -5.96 6.49
C GLY A 548 -9.62 -4.90 6.61
N ASP A 549 -8.97 -4.58 5.50
CA ASP A 549 -8.10 -3.40 5.38
C ASP A 549 -8.92 -2.12 5.46
N ILE A 550 -8.25 -0.95 5.52
CA ILE A 550 -8.94 0.34 5.58
C ILE A 550 -9.95 0.51 4.43
N GLY A 551 -11.22 0.75 4.78
CA GLY A 551 -12.32 0.89 3.84
C GLY A 551 -12.80 -0.41 3.18
N VAL A 552 -12.41 -1.57 3.70
CA VAL A 552 -12.76 -2.90 3.15
C VAL A 552 -13.50 -3.74 4.21
N SER A 553 -14.53 -4.48 3.80
CA SER A 553 -15.27 -5.37 4.71
C SER A 553 -14.37 -6.51 5.20
N GLY A 554 -14.66 -7.02 6.40
CA GLY A 554 -14.02 -8.23 6.91
C GLY A 554 -14.41 -9.44 6.10
N ALA A 555 -13.54 -10.46 6.08
CA ALA A 555 -13.83 -11.69 5.38
C ALA A 555 -14.83 -12.55 6.15
N ASP A 556 -15.62 -13.33 5.41
CA ASP A 556 -16.40 -14.42 5.94
C ASP A 556 -15.48 -15.52 6.46
N SER A 557 -16.01 -16.35 7.36
CA SER A 557 -15.29 -17.45 7.97
C SER A 557 -15.62 -18.78 7.31
N THR A 558 -14.82 -19.81 7.56
CA THR A 558 -15.05 -21.17 7.06
C THR A 558 -15.12 -22.15 8.23
N GLY A 559 -16.23 -22.88 8.34
CA GLY A 559 -16.43 -23.90 9.37
C GLY A 559 -17.48 -24.90 8.93
N ASN A 560 -17.29 -26.18 9.27
CA ASN A 560 -18.20 -27.26 8.89
C ASN A 560 -19.49 -27.30 9.75
N LEU A 561 -19.50 -26.65 10.93
CA LEU A 561 -20.68 -26.50 11.77
C LEU A 561 -21.36 -25.13 11.58
N ILE A 562 -20.61 -24.05 11.78
CA ILE A 562 -21.13 -22.69 11.66
C ILE A 562 -20.07 -21.80 10.99
N ALA A 563 -20.48 -21.11 9.93
CA ALA A 563 -19.72 -20.03 9.30
C ALA A 563 -20.47 -18.71 9.49
N GLY A 564 -19.78 -17.68 9.97
CA GLY A 564 -20.29 -16.32 10.09
C GLY A 564 -19.89 -15.43 8.91
N VAL A 565 -20.60 -14.30 8.80
CA VAL A 565 -20.38 -13.23 7.81
C VAL A 565 -19.50 -12.13 8.41
N GLY A 566 -18.57 -11.59 7.63
CA GLY A 566 -17.69 -10.51 8.07
C GLY A 566 -18.43 -9.19 8.30
N GLY A 567 -17.90 -8.35 9.18
CA GLY A 567 -18.36 -6.99 9.40
C GLY A 567 -18.15 -6.13 8.16
N GLN A 568 -18.99 -5.13 7.99
CA GLN A 568 -18.93 -4.23 6.85
C GLN A 568 -17.80 -3.20 6.99
N ALA A 569 -17.29 -2.73 5.86
CA ALA A 569 -16.45 -1.54 5.83
C ALA A 569 -17.19 -0.34 6.44
N GLY A 570 -16.47 0.48 7.19
CA GLY A 570 -16.91 1.76 7.65
C GLY A 570 -17.08 2.75 6.49
N LYS A 571 -17.81 3.82 6.76
CA LYS A 571 -18.05 4.87 5.77
C LYS A 571 -16.87 5.82 5.69
N ALA A 572 -16.54 6.30 4.50
CA ALA A 572 -15.54 7.36 4.38
C ALA A 572 -16.02 8.65 5.06
N TYR A 573 -17.31 8.94 4.92
CA TYR A 573 -17.98 10.05 5.59
C TYR A 573 -19.48 9.76 5.74
N GLU A 574 -20.12 10.44 6.69
CA GLU A 574 -21.55 10.35 6.92
C GLU A 574 -22.15 11.72 7.22
N GLY A 575 -23.30 12.00 6.58
CA GLY A 575 -24.00 13.28 6.64
C GLY A 575 -23.56 14.24 5.53
N ALA A 576 -23.70 15.55 5.77
CA ALA A 576 -23.46 16.60 4.77
C ALA A 576 -21.96 16.92 4.64
N VAL A 577 -21.21 15.98 4.07
CA VAL A 577 -19.78 16.14 3.79
C VAL A 577 -19.56 16.13 2.28
N VAL A 578 -18.89 17.16 1.77
CA VAL A 578 -18.46 17.22 0.37
C VAL A 578 -16.95 17.07 0.35
N VAL A 579 -16.47 15.95 -0.20
CA VAL A 579 -15.04 15.65 -0.32
C VAL A 579 -14.58 15.91 -1.75
N ASN A 580 -13.65 16.84 -1.89
CA ASN A 580 -12.93 17.11 -3.12
C ASN A 580 -11.56 16.43 -3.04
N ASN A 581 -11.37 15.32 -3.77
CA ASN A 581 -10.06 14.71 -3.90
C ASN A 581 -9.21 15.53 -4.87
N ILE A 582 -8.07 16.02 -4.40
CA ILE A 582 -7.15 16.87 -5.15
C ILE A 582 -5.80 16.15 -5.25
N ASN A 583 -5.22 16.14 -6.45
CA ASN A 583 -3.97 15.43 -6.75
C ASN A 583 -4.06 13.93 -6.37
N ALA A 584 -3.20 13.48 -5.44
CA ALA A 584 -3.12 12.10 -4.97
C ALA A 584 -4.10 11.79 -3.81
N GLY A 585 -5.04 12.69 -3.50
CA GLY A 585 -6.06 12.47 -2.49
C GLY A 585 -6.91 11.24 -2.78
N THR A 586 -7.13 10.39 -1.78
CA THR A 586 -7.95 9.18 -1.92
C THR A 586 -9.01 9.08 -0.84
N THR A 587 -10.19 8.63 -1.23
CA THR A 587 -11.31 8.32 -0.32
C THR A 587 -11.69 6.85 -0.45
N LYS A 588 -11.82 6.12 0.66
CA LYS A 588 -12.11 4.67 0.68
C LYS A 588 -13.18 4.31 1.74
N GLY A 589 -13.94 3.25 1.51
CA GLY A 589 -15.02 2.83 2.41
C GLY A 589 -16.39 2.97 1.77
N ARG A 590 -17.43 2.66 2.54
CA ARG A 590 -18.83 2.73 2.09
C ARG A 590 -19.35 4.15 1.97
#